data_AF-A0A934ERS3-F1
#
_entry.id   AF-A0A934ERS3-F1
#
_cell.length_a   1.000
_cell.length_b   1.000
_cell.length_c   1.000
_cell.angle_alpha   90.00
_cell.angle_beta   90.00
_cell.angle_gamma   90.00
#
_symmetry.space_group_name_H-M   'P 1'
#
loop_
_entity.id
_entity.type
_entity.pdbx_description
1 polymer ?
#
loop_
_entity_poly.entity_id
_entity_poly.type
_entity_poly.pdbx_seq_one_letter_code
_entity_poly.pdbx_strand_id
1 'polypeptide(L)'
;MGQDLRTYASATHVEHPAGLSRYDMERDYMECEYKARLANEQHFYSQSSPFPFGAGPQSPADHARALHGLSTINAMRDTCLAAKGYHLN
;
A
#
# COMPACT_ATOMS: atom_id res chain seq x y z
N MET A 1 38.94 3.47 -22.26
CA MET A 1 39.26 3.35 -20.83
C MET A 1 38.97 4.72 -20.20
N GLY A 2 37.70 5.11 -20.06
CA GLY A 2 36.93 5.10 -18.79
C GLY A 2 36.75 6.57 -18.35
N GLN A 3 35.71 7.28 -18.76
CA GLN A 3 34.40 7.39 -18.09
C GLN A 3 34.51 7.27 -16.55
N ASP A 4 34.22 8.39 -15.88
CA ASP A 4 33.33 8.47 -14.69
C ASP A 4 33.84 9.45 -13.61
N LEU A 5 33.46 10.71 -13.78
CA LEU A 5 33.40 11.69 -12.70
C LEU A 5 32.08 12.49 -12.76
N ARG A 6 30.98 11.81 -13.11
CA ARG A 6 29.61 12.39 -13.16
C ARG A 6 28.59 11.61 -12.32
N THR A 7 29.01 10.82 -11.35
CA THR A 7 28.12 9.80 -10.73
C THR A 7 27.52 10.17 -9.37
N TYR A 8 27.58 11.42 -8.89
CA TYR A 8 27.04 11.74 -7.55
C TYR A 8 26.13 12.96 -7.47
N ALA A 9 25.32 13.23 -8.50
CA ALA A 9 24.26 14.22 -8.39
C ALA A 9 23.07 13.91 -9.32
N SER A 10 22.41 12.77 -9.10
CA SER A 10 21.08 12.51 -9.66
C SER A 10 20.24 11.72 -8.66
N ALA A 11 19.83 12.38 -7.59
CA ALA A 11 18.58 12.06 -6.92
C ALA A 11 17.56 13.11 -7.34
N THR A 12 17.08 12.90 -8.57
CA THR A 12 15.80 13.28 -9.16
C THR A 12 14.97 14.35 -8.44
N HIS A 13 14.77 15.46 -9.16
CA HIS A 13 13.57 16.30 -9.13
C HIS A 13 12.34 15.56 -8.57
N VAL A 14 11.68 16.17 -7.58
CA VAL A 14 10.27 15.89 -7.28
C VAL A 14 9.43 16.56 -8.37
N GLU A 15 9.52 16.05 -9.60
CA GLU A 15 8.48 16.28 -10.58
C GLU A 15 7.34 15.32 -10.22
N HIS A 16 6.18 15.88 -9.81
CA HIS A 16 4.93 15.14 -9.95
C HIS A 16 4.91 14.60 -11.38
N PRO A 17 4.67 13.29 -11.62
CA PRO A 17 4.82 12.79 -12.97
C PRO A 17 3.78 13.49 -13.84
N ALA A 18 4.27 14.35 -14.74
CA ALA A 18 3.45 15.04 -15.69
C ALA A 18 2.79 13.97 -16.57
N GLY A 19 1.49 13.74 -16.39
CA GLY A 19 0.70 12.90 -17.29
C GLY A 19 0.16 11.58 -16.73
N LEU A 20 0.09 11.38 -15.41
CA LEU A 20 -0.65 10.22 -14.92
C LEU A 20 -2.14 10.34 -15.22
N SER A 21 -2.63 9.46 -16.10
CA SER A 21 -4.05 9.38 -16.39
C SER A 21 -4.81 8.82 -15.18
N ARG A 22 -6.11 9.11 -15.09
CA ARG A 22 -6.98 8.46 -14.10
C ARG A 22 -6.92 6.93 -14.19
N TYR A 23 -6.67 6.40 -15.38
CA TYR A 23 -6.47 4.96 -15.59
C TYR A 23 -5.19 4.44 -14.93
N ASP A 24 -4.07 5.18 -15.03
CA ASP A 24 -2.82 4.80 -14.37
C ASP A 24 -2.96 4.84 -12.84
N MET A 25 -3.64 5.85 -12.30
CA MET A 25 -3.98 5.93 -10.88
C MET A 25 -4.79 4.70 -10.42
N GLU A 26 -5.84 4.34 -11.14
CA GLU A 26 -6.68 3.19 -10.80
C GLU A 26 -5.87 1.88 -10.84
N ARG A 27 -5.08 1.68 -11.91
CA ARG A 27 -4.24 0.48 -12.06
C ARG A 27 -3.25 0.34 -10.90
N ASP A 28 -2.55 1.43 -10.58
CA ASP A 28 -1.53 1.43 -9.55
C ASP A 28 -2.13 1.34 -8.14
N TYR A 29 -3.32 1.90 -7.92
CA TYR A 29 -4.11 1.70 -6.71
C TYR A 29 -4.43 0.21 -6.50
N MET A 30 -4.95 -0.46 -7.53
CA MET A 30 -5.28 -1.89 -7.47
C MET A 30 -4.04 -2.76 -7.25
N GLU A 31 -2.91 -2.41 -7.89
CA GLU A 31 -1.63 -3.08 -7.67
C GLU A 31 -1.14 -2.93 -6.22
N CYS A 32 -1.19 -1.71 -5.68
CA CYS A 32 -0.80 -1.43 -4.30
C CYS A 32 -1.74 -2.09 -3.29
N GLU A 33 -3.04 -2.13 -3.56
CA GLU A 33 -4.02 -2.84 -2.72
C GLU A 33 -3.72 -4.35 -2.70
N TYR A 34 -3.51 -4.97 -3.87
CA TYR A 34 -3.19 -6.39 -3.96
C TYR A 34 -1.93 -6.75 -3.17
N LYS A 35 -0.85 -5.97 -3.33
CA LYS A 35 0.39 -6.18 -2.59
C LYS A 35 0.21 -6.00 -1.09
N ALA A 36 -0.53 -4.98 -0.67
CA ALA A 36 -0.82 -4.75 0.74
C ALA A 36 -1.62 -5.91 1.35
N ARG A 37 -2.59 -6.49 0.64
CA ARG A 37 -3.31 -7.69 1.10
C ARG A 37 -2.42 -8.92 1.15
N LEU A 38 -1.65 -9.19 0.10
CA LEU A 38 -0.77 -10.35 0.00
C LEU A 38 0.26 -10.39 1.14
N ALA A 39 0.84 -9.24 1.47
CA ALA A 39 1.80 -9.12 2.58
C ALA A 39 1.18 -9.38 3.97
N ASN A 40 -0.15 -9.33 4.08
CA ASN A 40 -0.89 -9.38 5.35
C ASN A 40 -1.85 -10.58 5.45
N GLU A 41 -1.90 -11.43 4.42
CA GLU A 41 -2.86 -12.53 4.32
C GLU A 41 -2.79 -13.45 5.55
N GLN A 42 -1.58 -13.80 5.99
CA GLN A 42 -1.36 -14.70 7.13
C GLN A 42 -1.54 -14.02 8.50
N HIS A 43 -1.52 -12.69 8.56
CA HIS A 43 -1.49 -11.94 9.82
C HIS A 43 -2.86 -11.45 10.25
N PHE A 44 -3.70 -11.07 9.29
CA PHE A 44 -4.95 -10.34 9.58
C PHE A 44 -6.18 -10.88 8.84
N TYR A 45 -6.01 -11.56 7.71
CA TYR A 45 -7.10 -12.18 6.96
C TYR A 45 -7.19 -13.69 7.28
N SER A 46 -7.83 -14.05 8.39
CA SER A 46 -8.39 -15.40 8.47
C SER A 46 -9.81 -15.38 7.92
N GLN A 47 -10.15 -16.31 7.03
CA GLN A 47 -11.52 -16.48 6.50
C GLN A 47 -12.56 -16.75 7.61
N SER A 48 -12.10 -17.05 8.83
CA SER A 48 -12.92 -17.29 10.02
C SER A 48 -13.16 -16.04 10.88
N SER A 49 -12.61 -14.87 10.54
CA SER A 49 -12.84 -13.63 11.29
C SER A 49 -14.24 -13.04 10.99
N PRO A 50 -15.10 -12.82 12.00
CA PRO A 50 -16.41 -12.19 11.80
C PRO A 50 -16.30 -10.72 11.35
N PHE A 51 -15.12 -10.08 11.46
CA PHE A 51 -14.94 -8.71 10.97
C PHE A 51 -13.89 -8.65 9.86
N PRO A 52 -14.19 -7.93 8.76
CA PRO A 52 -15.49 -7.34 8.41
C PRO A 52 -16.52 -8.36 7.84
N PHE A 53 -16.22 -9.66 7.77
CA PHE A 53 -16.89 -10.62 6.87
C PHE A 53 -17.90 -11.61 7.49
N GLY A 54 -18.49 -11.36 8.67
CA GLY A 54 -19.51 -12.24 9.23
C GLY A 54 -20.37 -11.65 10.35
N ALA A 55 -21.64 -12.06 10.42
CA ALA A 55 -22.48 -11.76 11.59
C ALA A 55 -22.16 -12.74 12.73
N GLY A 56 -21.71 -12.24 13.88
CA GLY A 56 -21.46 -13.06 15.07
C GLY A 56 -20.83 -12.29 16.24
N PRO A 57 -20.89 -12.84 17.47
CA PRO A 57 -20.18 -12.27 18.61
C PRO A 57 -18.68 -12.20 18.33
N GLN A 58 -18.08 -11.03 18.54
CA GLN A 58 -16.64 -10.85 18.47
C GLN A 58 -16.08 -10.60 19.86
N SER A 59 -14.96 -11.25 20.19
CA SER A 59 -14.18 -10.83 21.34
C SER A 59 -13.52 -9.46 21.04
N PRO A 60 -13.27 -8.62 22.06
CA PRO A 60 -12.51 -7.38 21.87
C PRO A 60 -11.15 -7.60 21.20
N ALA A 61 -10.51 -8.75 21.44
CA ALA A 61 -9.23 -9.10 20.84
C ALA A 61 -9.35 -9.37 19.33
N ASP A 62 -10.40 -10.06 18.89
CA ASP A 62 -10.62 -10.33 17.46
C ASP A 62 -10.96 -9.03 16.71
N HIS A 63 -11.77 -8.17 17.34
CA HIS A 63 -12.08 -6.85 16.80
C HIS A 63 -10.83 -5.98 16.65
N ALA A 64 -9.98 -5.92 17.68
CA ALA A 64 -8.73 -5.17 17.65
C ALA A 64 -7.75 -5.71 16.58
N ARG A 65 -7.62 -7.04 16.45
CA ARG A 65 -6.79 -7.66 15.41
C ARG A 65 -7.27 -7.27 14.01
N ALA A 66 -8.58 -7.27 13.79
CA ALA A 66 -9.13 -6.96 12.47
C ALA A 66 -9.01 -5.47 12.12
N LEU A 67 -9.24 -4.56 13.08
CA LEU A 67 -8.96 -3.12 12.90
C LEU A 67 -7.49 -2.84 12.63
N HIS A 68 -6.60 -3.52 13.36
CA HIS A 68 -5.17 -3.41 13.15
C HIS A 68 -4.76 -3.88 11.74
N GLY A 69 -5.38 -4.97 11.26
CA GLY A 69 -5.20 -5.45 9.89
C GLY A 69 -5.60 -4.42 8.84
N LEU A 70 -6.81 -3.87 8.93
CA LEU A 70 -7.28 -2.82 8.00
C LEU A 70 -6.35 -1.61 7.99
N SER A 71 -5.93 -1.17 9.18
CA SER A 71 -5.02 -0.04 9.33
C SER A 71 -3.67 -0.32 8.68
N THR A 72 -3.14 -1.53 8.87
CA THR A 72 -1.85 -1.95 8.28
C THR A 72 -1.93 -2.02 6.75
N ILE A 73 -2.99 -2.61 6.20
CA ILE A 73 -3.20 -2.70 4.75
C ILE A 73 -3.30 -1.30 4.13
N ASN A 74 -4.06 -0.40 4.75
CA ASN A 74 -4.17 0.99 4.29
C ASN A 74 -2.79 1.67 4.31
N ALA A 75 -2.07 1.59 5.43
CA ALA A 75 -0.75 2.19 5.54
C ALA A 75 0.25 1.64 4.49
N MET A 76 0.22 0.33 4.22
CA MET A 76 1.07 -0.29 3.19
C MET A 76 0.68 0.12 1.77
N ARG A 77 -0.62 0.19 1.47
CA ARG A 77 -1.11 0.70 0.18
C ARG A 77 -0.66 2.15 -0.02
N ASP A 78 -0.82 2.97 1.01
CA ASP A 78 -0.48 4.38 0.96
C ASP A 78 1.03 4.58 0.79
N THR A 79 1.83 3.75 1.45
CA THR A 79 3.30 3.70 1.25
C THR A 79 3.67 3.30 -0.18
N CYS A 80 2.98 2.31 -0.75
CA CYS A 80 3.21 1.88 -2.13
C CYS A 80 2.88 2.99 -3.14
N LEU A 81 1.76 3.69 -2.94
CA LEU A 81 1.37 4.84 -3.76
C LEU A 81 2.36 6.00 -3.60
N ALA A 82 2.80 6.30 -2.39
CA ALA A 82 3.84 7.31 -2.14
C ALA A 82 5.15 6.96 -2.87
N ALA A 83 5.56 5.69 -2.85
CA ALA A 83 6.76 5.22 -3.56
C ALA A 83 6.64 5.34 -5.09
N LYS A 84 5.42 5.30 -5.63
CA LYS A 84 5.12 5.57 -7.05
C LYS A 84 5.01 7.06 -7.37
N GLY A 85 5.09 7.94 -6.38
CA GLY A 85 5.04 9.40 -6.54
C GLY A 85 3.65 10.01 -6.40
N TYR A 86 2.66 9.26 -5.89
CA TYR A 86 1.36 9.83 -5.56
C TYR A 86 1.41 10.53 -4.19
N HIS A 87 0.88 11.75 -4.12
CA HIS A 87 0.64 12.43 -2.86
C HIS A 87 -0.77 12.11 -2.37
N LEU A 88 -0.86 11.44 -1.24
CA LEU A 88 -2.11 11.18 -0.54
C LEU A 88 -2.28 12.29 0.52
N ASN A 89 -3.37 13.05 0.44
CA ASN A 89 -3.69 14.17 1.34
C ASN A 89 -4.38 13.69 2.61
#